data_AF-A0A536TG52-F1
#
_entry.id   AF-A0A536TG52-F1
#
_cell.length_a   1.000
_cell.length_b   1.000
_cell.length_c   1.000
_cell.angle_alpha   90.00
_cell.angle_beta   90.00
_cell.angle_gamma   90.00
#
_symmetry.space_group_name_H-M   'P 1'
#
loop_
_entity.id
_entity.type
_entity.pdbx_description
1 polymer ?
#
loop_
_entity_poly.entity_id
_entity_poly.type
_entity_poly.pdbx_seq_one_letter_code
_entity_poly.pdbx_strand_id
1 'polypeptide(L)'
;MTDWLLTQLPSYLLVATFGCVAIWESFAPRRPFAAGVGIRWVNNVALTALGFLLARLCLPLAAFSLAVLAQQRGWGLFNWLDLPPWLSCAVGVMVIDLAGYGQHRLFHAVPLFWRFHQIHHSDLDVDCGTAVRHHPVEILLGRAFDLALIATIGIPPLAVLLGTTLVGVASVFNHGNVALPSVADRLLRGLLVTPDMHRIHHSADVEESARNYAMLFPWWDRLFGTYRREPLLGHEQMALGIAEARNASDVTMWKLLVLPFRRAPAPVLAGVQPSSQVVPPVRVPTLCPKEEVWL
;
A
#
# COMPACT_ATOMS: atom_id res chain seq x y z
N MET A 1 -13.19 -30.64 -5.69
CA MET A 1 -13.62 -29.56 -4.76
C MET A 1 -12.44 -28.90 -4.04
N THR A 2 -11.43 -29.66 -3.62
CA THR A 2 -10.22 -29.17 -2.93
C THR A 2 -9.40 -28.17 -3.76
N ASP A 3 -9.15 -28.45 -5.03
CA ASP A 3 -8.29 -27.58 -5.88
C ASP A 3 -8.95 -26.24 -6.18
N TRP A 4 -10.26 -26.23 -6.35
CA TRP A 4 -11.02 -25.00 -6.55
C TRP A 4 -10.93 -24.09 -5.31
N LEU A 5 -11.17 -24.63 -4.12
CA LEU A 5 -11.05 -23.85 -2.87
C LEU A 5 -9.65 -23.28 -2.68
N LEU A 6 -8.59 -24.04 -2.98
CA LEU A 6 -7.22 -23.57 -2.89
C LEU A 6 -6.92 -22.43 -3.87
N THR A 7 -7.47 -22.46 -5.09
CA THR A 7 -7.32 -21.35 -6.05
C THR A 7 -8.08 -20.08 -5.66
N GLN A 8 -9.17 -20.21 -4.90
CA GLN A 8 -9.99 -19.07 -4.46
C GLN A 8 -9.56 -18.53 -3.08
N LEU A 9 -8.85 -19.33 -2.28
CA LEU A 9 -8.42 -18.97 -0.93
C LEU A 9 -7.69 -17.61 -0.86
N PRO A 10 -6.74 -17.26 -1.77
CA PRO A 10 -6.14 -15.93 -1.78
C PRO A 10 -7.16 -14.80 -1.86
N SER A 11 -8.11 -14.91 -2.80
CA SER A 11 -9.16 -13.91 -2.99
C SER A 11 -10.05 -13.79 -1.75
N TYR A 12 -10.41 -14.91 -1.12
CA TYR A 12 -11.19 -14.90 0.12
C TYR A 12 -10.42 -14.28 1.28
N LEU A 13 -9.13 -14.57 1.44
CA LEU A 13 -8.30 -13.97 2.47
C LEU A 13 -8.18 -12.46 2.29
N LEU A 14 -8.02 -11.98 1.05
CA LEU A 14 -7.96 -10.55 0.75
C LEU A 14 -9.28 -9.85 1.06
N VAL A 15 -10.41 -10.42 0.60
CA VAL A 15 -11.75 -9.85 0.86
C VAL A 15 -12.08 -9.86 2.35
N ALA A 16 -11.77 -10.96 3.04
CA ALA A 16 -11.98 -11.07 4.48
C ALA A 16 -11.11 -10.08 5.25
N THR A 17 -9.82 -9.96 4.90
CA THR A 17 -8.91 -8.99 5.51
C THR A 17 -9.43 -7.57 5.31
N PHE A 18 -9.83 -7.22 4.09
CA PHE A 18 -10.40 -5.91 3.78
C PHE A 18 -11.65 -5.64 4.62
N GLY A 19 -12.60 -6.57 4.67
CA GLY A 19 -13.79 -6.44 5.51
C GLY A 19 -13.46 -6.29 7.00
N CYS A 20 -12.52 -7.08 7.52
CA CYS A 20 -12.10 -6.99 8.92
C CYS A 20 -11.43 -5.66 9.25
N VAL A 21 -10.50 -5.18 8.42
CA VAL A 21 -9.81 -3.90 8.63
C VAL A 21 -10.80 -2.75 8.50
N ALA A 22 -11.66 -2.75 7.49
CA ALA A 22 -12.72 -1.76 7.28
C ALA A 22 -13.65 -1.62 8.49
N ILE A 23 -14.10 -2.76 9.03
CA ILE A 23 -14.91 -2.80 10.25
C ILE A 23 -14.10 -2.23 11.41
N TRP A 24 -12.86 -2.68 11.62
CA TRP A 24 -12.02 -2.23 12.72
C TRP A 24 -11.77 -0.72 12.69
N GLU A 25 -11.33 -0.16 11.56
CA GLU A 25 -11.05 1.27 11.45
C GLU A 25 -12.31 2.14 11.59
N SER A 26 -13.51 1.61 11.35
CA SER A 26 -14.76 2.32 11.61
C SER A 26 -15.08 2.51 13.10
N PHE A 27 -14.59 1.61 13.97
CA PHE A 27 -14.82 1.65 15.42
C PHE A 27 -13.64 2.21 16.21
N ALA A 28 -12.41 1.93 15.78
CA ALA A 28 -11.19 2.34 16.46
C ALA A 28 -10.19 2.99 15.48
N PRO A 29 -10.55 4.14 14.88
CA PRO A 29 -9.67 4.82 13.94
C PRO A 29 -8.47 5.46 14.64
N ARG A 30 -7.32 5.45 13.97
CA ARG A 30 -6.11 6.16 14.42
C ARG A 30 -6.21 7.66 14.21
N ARG A 31 -6.87 8.08 13.11
CA ARG A 31 -7.18 9.48 12.81
C ARG A 31 -8.66 9.60 12.48
N PRO A 32 -9.35 10.68 12.87
CA PRO A 32 -10.73 10.88 12.43
C PRO A 32 -10.78 10.94 10.90
N PHE A 33 -11.75 10.26 10.30
CA PHE A 33 -11.94 10.31 8.85
C PHE A 33 -12.36 11.71 8.39
N ALA A 34 -11.82 12.19 7.27
CA ALA A 34 -12.38 13.37 6.63
C ALA A 34 -13.80 13.10 6.13
N ALA A 35 -14.64 14.14 6.11
CA ALA A 35 -15.97 14.06 5.51
C ALA A 35 -15.84 13.63 4.04
N GLY A 36 -16.53 12.55 3.65
CA GLY A 36 -16.51 12.03 2.27
C GLY A 36 -15.87 10.64 2.08
N VAL A 37 -15.69 9.85 3.14
CA VAL A 37 -15.17 8.45 3.07
C VAL A 37 -15.84 7.62 1.97
N GLY A 38 -17.17 7.67 1.86
CA GLY A 38 -17.89 6.91 0.83
C GLY A 38 -17.49 7.28 -0.60
N ILE A 39 -17.28 8.57 -0.89
CA ILE A 39 -16.85 9.04 -2.21
C ILE A 39 -15.39 8.62 -2.46
N ARG A 40 -14.52 8.71 -1.45
CA ARG A 40 -13.12 8.25 -1.52
C ARG A 40 -13.06 6.76 -1.85
N TRP A 41 -13.84 5.95 -1.16
CA TRP A 41 -13.93 4.51 -1.39
C TRP A 41 -14.43 4.16 -2.79
N VAL A 42 -15.49 4.82 -3.26
CA VAL A 42 -15.99 4.64 -4.62
C VAL A 42 -14.91 4.98 -5.64
N ASN A 43 -14.18 6.10 -5.47
CA ASN A 43 -13.09 6.48 -6.37
C ASN A 43 -11.93 5.47 -6.34
N ASN A 44 -11.50 5.05 -5.15
CA ASN A 44 -10.39 4.10 -4.98
C ASN A 44 -10.75 2.74 -5.61
N VAL A 45 -11.94 2.19 -5.31
CA VAL A 45 -12.41 0.93 -5.89
C VAL A 45 -12.62 1.04 -7.40
N ALA A 46 -13.21 2.13 -7.90
CA ALA A 46 -13.43 2.32 -9.33
C ALA A 46 -12.10 2.42 -10.11
N LEU A 47 -11.12 3.14 -9.58
CA LEU A 47 -9.78 3.24 -10.18
C LEU A 47 -9.10 1.87 -10.26
N THR A 48 -9.17 1.11 -9.16
CA THR A 48 -8.63 -0.25 -9.09
C THR A 48 -9.36 -1.19 -10.04
N ALA A 49 -10.69 -1.16 -10.06
CA ALA A 49 -11.52 -2.01 -10.91
C ALA A 49 -11.26 -1.71 -12.39
N LEU A 50 -11.09 -0.44 -12.76
CA LEU A 50 -10.65 -0.05 -14.10
C LEU A 50 -9.25 -0.62 -14.39
N GLY A 51 -8.32 -0.52 -13.45
CA GLY A 51 -7.01 -1.14 -13.52
C GLY A 51 -7.07 -2.65 -13.78
N PHE A 52 -7.84 -3.39 -12.99
CA PHE A 52 -8.03 -4.83 -13.15
C PHE A 52 -8.82 -5.22 -14.42
N LEU A 53 -9.73 -4.36 -14.89
CA LEU A 53 -10.46 -4.57 -16.12
C LEU A 53 -9.54 -4.34 -17.34
N LEU A 54 -8.67 -3.33 -17.29
CA LEU A 54 -7.65 -3.08 -18.33
C LEU A 54 -6.56 -4.14 -18.30
N ALA A 55 -6.19 -4.60 -17.10
CA ALA A 55 -5.29 -5.73 -16.87
C ALA A 55 -6.00 -7.10 -17.00
N ARG A 56 -7.31 -7.05 -17.32
CA ARG A 56 -8.30 -8.08 -17.62
C ARG A 56 -7.98 -9.47 -17.06
N LEU A 57 -8.39 -9.71 -15.81
CA LEU A 57 -8.77 -11.03 -15.23
C LEU A 57 -7.77 -12.21 -15.29
N CYS A 58 -6.60 -12.07 -15.91
CA CYS A 58 -5.66 -13.19 -16.15
C CYS A 58 -4.38 -13.11 -15.31
N LEU A 59 -4.09 -12.00 -14.63
CA LEU A 59 -2.78 -11.79 -13.99
C LEU A 59 -2.51 -12.57 -12.70
N PRO A 60 -3.48 -12.80 -11.79
CA PRO A 60 -3.22 -13.63 -10.61
C PRO A 60 -2.86 -15.07 -10.99
N LEU A 61 -3.51 -15.60 -12.04
CA LEU A 61 -3.18 -16.91 -12.59
C LEU A 61 -1.90 -16.85 -13.44
N ALA A 62 -1.63 -15.76 -14.15
CA ALA A 62 -0.44 -15.66 -14.99
C ALA A 62 0.86 -15.87 -14.18
N ALA A 63 0.96 -15.28 -12.99
CA ALA A 63 2.14 -15.45 -12.12
C ALA A 63 2.31 -16.90 -11.67
N PHE A 64 1.24 -17.54 -11.17
CA PHE A 64 1.27 -18.94 -10.75
C PHE A 64 1.52 -19.89 -11.92
N SER A 65 0.82 -19.71 -13.04
CA SER A 65 1.01 -20.51 -14.26
C SER A 65 2.40 -20.35 -14.84
N LEU A 66 2.97 -19.13 -14.81
CA LEU A 66 4.35 -18.89 -15.23
C LEU A 66 5.35 -19.56 -14.31
N ALA A 67 5.12 -19.56 -12.99
CA ALA A 67 5.93 -20.30 -12.04
C ALA A 67 5.89 -21.81 -12.30
N VAL A 68 4.71 -22.37 -12.58
CA VAL A 68 4.54 -23.79 -12.95
C VAL A 68 5.29 -24.09 -14.25
N LEU A 69 5.16 -23.21 -15.25
CA LEU A 69 5.89 -23.36 -16.52
C LEU A 69 7.41 -23.28 -16.31
N ALA A 70 7.88 -22.31 -15.54
CA ALA A 70 9.29 -22.16 -15.21
C ALA A 70 9.84 -23.40 -14.52
N GLN A 71 9.09 -23.97 -13.56
CA GLN A 71 9.45 -25.22 -12.90
C GLN A 71 9.51 -26.39 -13.87
N GLN A 72 8.51 -26.57 -14.74
CA GLN A 72 8.47 -27.64 -15.74
C GLN A 72 9.59 -27.53 -16.77
N ARG A 73 10.02 -26.30 -17.10
CA ARG A 73 11.06 -26.01 -18.08
C ARG A 73 12.46 -25.86 -17.47
N GLY A 74 12.60 -25.96 -16.14
CA GLY A 74 13.86 -25.77 -15.44
C GLY A 74 14.43 -24.35 -15.53
N TRP A 75 13.58 -23.33 -15.64
CA TRP A 75 14.00 -21.93 -15.73
C TRP A 75 14.31 -21.34 -14.36
N GLY A 76 15.43 -20.61 -14.27
CA GLY A 76 15.78 -19.82 -13.09
C GLY A 76 16.43 -20.61 -11.95
N LEU A 77 17.08 -19.87 -11.07
CA LEU A 77 17.99 -20.39 -10.04
C LEU A 77 17.35 -21.44 -9.12
N PHE A 78 16.10 -21.25 -8.69
CA PHE A 78 15.44 -22.20 -7.79
C PHE A 78 15.29 -23.61 -8.39
N ASN A 79 15.21 -23.73 -9.71
CA ASN A 79 15.09 -25.00 -10.40
C ASN A 79 16.45 -25.67 -10.66
N TRP A 80 17.55 -24.99 -10.35
CA TRP A 80 18.91 -25.53 -10.44
C TRP A 80 19.47 -25.93 -9.07
N LEU A 81 18.81 -25.51 -7.99
CA LEU A 81 19.21 -25.80 -6.62
C LEU A 81 18.41 -26.98 -6.07
N ASP A 82 19.10 -27.94 -5.44
CA ASP A 82 18.47 -29.07 -4.76
C ASP A 82 18.14 -28.70 -3.30
N LEU A 83 17.14 -27.84 -3.12
CA LEU A 83 16.66 -27.42 -1.80
C LEU A 83 15.44 -28.24 -1.36
N PRO A 84 15.30 -28.56 -0.06
CA PRO A 84 14.06 -29.12 0.47
C PRO A 84 12.85 -28.22 0.12
N PRO A 85 11.69 -28.79 -0.25
CA PRO A 85 10.55 -28.01 -0.75
C PRO A 85 10.09 -26.88 0.19
N TRP A 86 10.10 -27.12 1.50
CA TRP A 86 9.71 -26.12 2.50
C TRP A 86 10.69 -24.93 2.54
N LEU A 87 11.98 -25.18 2.40
CA LEU A 87 13.02 -24.15 2.41
C LEU A 87 12.99 -23.35 1.12
N SER A 88 12.85 -24.04 -0.03
CA SER A 88 12.63 -23.42 -1.33
C SER A 88 11.41 -22.48 -1.30
N CYS A 89 10.32 -22.93 -0.68
CA CYS A 89 9.12 -22.11 -0.51
C CYS A 89 9.36 -20.89 0.39
N ALA A 90 9.98 -21.07 1.57
CA ALA A 90 10.24 -20.00 2.51
C ALA A 90 11.16 -18.92 1.92
N VAL A 91 12.26 -19.33 1.26
CA VAL A 91 13.17 -18.41 0.57
C VAL A 91 12.46 -17.72 -0.59
N GLY A 92 11.61 -18.44 -1.34
CA GLY A 92 10.80 -17.85 -2.41
C GLY A 92 9.87 -16.73 -1.94
N VAL A 93 9.21 -16.91 -0.78
CA VAL A 93 8.39 -15.85 -0.15
C VAL A 93 9.25 -14.64 0.23
N MET A 94 10.44 -14.86 0.80
CA MET A 94 11.38 -13.79 1.14
C MET A 94 11.87 -13.03 -0.10
N VAL A 95 12.12 -13.73 -1.21
CA VAL A 95 12.51 -13.12 -2.49
C VAL A 95 11.38 -12.24 -3.04
N ILE A 96 10.12 -12.70 -2.98
CA ILE A 96 8.96 -11.91 -3.41
C ILE A 96 8.84 -10.63 -2.58
N ASP A 97 8.94 -10.73 -1.25
CA ASP A 97 8.82 -9.56 -0.38
C ASP A 97 9.99 -8.57 -0.57
N LEU A 98 11.22 -9.07 -0.71
CA LEU A 98 12.39 -8.22 -1.02
C LEU A 98 12.25 -7.54 -2.39
N ALA A 99 11.77 -8.27 -3.40
CA ALA A 99 11.55 -7.71 -4.72
C ALA A 99 10.46 -6.64 -4.70
N GLY A 100 9.38 -6.86 -3.94
CA GLY A 100 8.34 -5.86 -3.69
C GLY A 100 8.89 -4.61 -3.01
N TYR A 101 9.73 -4.76 -1.98
CA TYR A 101 10.44 -3.64 -1.35
C TYR A 101 11.31 -2.87 -2.36
N GLY A 102 12.08 -3.57 -3.19
CA GLY A 102 12.93 -2.95 -4.21
C GLY A 102 12.12 -2.22 -5.29
N GLN A 103 11.02 -2.82 -5.74
CA GLN A 103 10.10 -2.23 -6.68
C GLN A 103 9.43 -0.97 -6.11
N HIS A 104 9.01 -1.01 -4.85
CA HIS A 104 8.40 0.14 -4.19
C HIS A 104 9.38 1.31 -4.12
N ARG A 105 10.64 1.05 -3.75
CA ARG A 105 11.71 2.04 -3.81
C ARG A 105 11.96 2.56 -5.22
N LEU A 106 11.91 1.70 -6.23
CA LEU A 106 12.05 2.10 -7.63
C LEU A 106 10.93 3.07 -8.04
N PHE A 107 9.70 2.83 -7.57
CA PHE A 107 8.56 3.70 -7.82
C PHE A 107 8.68 5.07 -7.16
N HIS A 108 9.38 5.19 -6.03
CA HIS A 108 9.71 6.49 -5.43
C HIS A 108 10.93 7.17 -6.08
N ALA A 109 11.97 6.40 -6.38
CA ALA A 109 13.26 6.95 -6.77
C ALA A 109 13.31 7.43 -8.23
N VAL A 110 12.55 6.79 -9.12
CA VAL A 110 12.56 7.14 -10.55
C VAL A 110 11.38 8.06 -10.87
N PRO A 111 11.63 9.30 -11.35
CA PRO A 111 10.57 10.29 -11.57
C PRO A 111 9.43 9.79 -12.48
N LEU A 112 9.74 8.97 -13.48
CA LEU A 112 8.71 8.41 -14.37
C LEU A 112 7.75 7.49 -13.61
N PHE A 113 8.24 6.64 -12.72
CA PHE A 113 7.38 5.73 -11.95
C PHE A 113 6.67 6.46 -10.83
N TRP A 114 7.33 7.43 -10.19
CA TRP A 114 6.72 8.29 -9.19
C TRP A 114 5.49 9.02 -9.74
N ARG A 115 5.51 9.45 -11.01
CA ARG A 115 4.36 10.13 -11.63
C ARG A 115 3.06 9.33 -11.53
N PHE A 116 3.16 8.01 -11.56
CA PHE A 116 2.01 7.11 -11.40
C PHE A 116 1.79 6.76 -9.93
N HIS A 117 2.86 6.43 -9.22
CA HIS A 117 2.78 6.01 -7.82
C HIS A 117 2.30 7.13 -6.87
N GLN A 118 2.55 8.41 -7.20
CA GLN A 118 2.01 9.54 -6.42
C GLN A 118 0.49 9.55 -6.33
N ILE A 119 -0.24 8.85 -7.22
CA ILE A 119 -1.70 8.71 -7.10
C ILE A 119 -2.06 7.93 -5.85
N HIS A 120 -1.29 6.90 -5.50
CA HIS A 120 -1.41 6.16 -4.25
C HIS A 120 -1.20 7.10 -3.04
N HIS A 121 -0.12 7.88 -3.08
CA HIS A 121 0.21 8.88 -2.03
C HIS A 121 -0.68 10.10 -2.00
N SER A 122 -1.50 10.34 -3.03
CA SER A 122 -2.39 11.51 -3.09
C SER A 122 -3.63 11.39 -2.21
N ASP A 123 -3.82 10.25 -1.52
CA ASP A 123 -4.94 10.10 -0.61
C ASP A 123 -4.78 11.03 0.61
N LEU A 124 -5.84 11.76 0.93
CA LEU A 124 -5.81 12.77 2.01
C LEU A 124 -5.96 12.14 3.40
N ASP A 125 -6.57 10.96 3.43
CA ASP A 125 -6.55 10.06 4.57
C ASP A 125 -6.07 8.69 4.09
N VAL A 126 -5.26 8.03 4.90
CA VAL A 126 -4.81 6.66 4.62
C VAL A 126 -5.70 5.70 5.39
N ASP A 127 -6.38 4.84 4.65
CA ASP A 127 -7.26 3.79 5.16
C ASP A 127 -7.16 2.51 4.30
N CYS A 128 -7.89 1.45 4.65
CA CYS A 128 -7.76 0.19 3.91
C CYS A 128 -8.12 0.32 2.42
N GLY A 129 -8.93 1.33 2.05
CA GLY A 129 -9.24 1.65 0.66
C GLY A 129 -8.04 2.24 -0.11
N THR A 130 -7.10 2.88 0.58
CA THR A 130 -5.85 3.38 -0.02
C THR A 130 -4.98 2.24 -0.57
N ALA A 131 -5.04 1.04 0.04
CA ALA A 131 -4.27 -0.15 -0.37
C ALA A 131 -4.50 -0.61 -1.81
N VAL A 132 -5.62 -0.19 -2.42
CA VAL A 132 -5.99 -0.56 -3.80
C VAL A 132 -5.87 0.62 -4.77
N ARG A 133 -5.66 1.84 -4.28
CA ARG A 133 -5.62 3.07 -5.07
C ARG A 133 -4.35 3.20 -5.92
N HIS A 134 -4.32 2.51 -7.06
CA HIS A 134 -3.19 2.55 -7.99
C HIS A 134 -3.63 2.95 -9.40
N HIS A 135 -2.74 3.62 -10.13
CA HIS A 135 -2.99 3.91 -11.53
C HIS A 135 -2.95 2.61 -12.36
N PRO A 136 -3.78 2.44 -13.42
CA PRO A 136 -3.71 1.26 -14.28
C PRO A 136 -2.32 0.98 -14.86
N VAL A 137 -1.57 2.02 -15.24
CA VAL A 137 -0.18 1.88 -15.72
C VAL A 137 0.76 1.35 -14.64
N GLU A 138 0.60 1.80 -13.39
CA GLU A 138 1.41 1.31 -12.26
C GLU A 138 1.14 -0.17 -12.01
N ILE A 139 -0.13 -0.59 -12.05
CA ILE A 139 -0.53 -1.99 -11.93
C ILE A 139 0.13 -2.83 -13.04
N LEU A 140 0.07 -2.38 -14.30
CA LEU A 140 0.68 -3.11 -15.43
C LEU A 140 2.22 -3.20 -15.31
N LEU A 141 2.88 -2.09 -14.99
CA LEU A 141 4.33 -2.06 -14.79
C LEU A 141 4.75 -2.99 -13.65
N GLY A 142 4.01 -2.97 -12.54
CA GLY A 142 4.33 -3.83 -11.42
C GLY A 142 4.11 -5.31 -11.72
N ARG A 143 3.03 -5.65 -12.43
CA ARG A 143 2.80 -7.04 -12.87
C ARG A 143 3.84 -7.52 -13.87
N ALA A 144 4.30 -6.65 -14.78
CA ALA A 144 5.39 -6.99 -15.69
C ALA A 144 6.70 -7.28 -14.93
N PHE A 145 7.01 -6.48 -13.90
CA PHE A 145 8.14 -6.71 -13.01
C PHE A 145 8.03 -8.06 -12.29
N ASP A 146 6.87 -8.35 -11.68
CA ASP A 146 6.62 -9.60 -10.96
C ASP A 146 6.80 -10.83 -11.87
N LEU A 147 6.22 -10.80 -13.09
CA LEU A 147 6.34 -11.89 -14.05
C LEU A 147 7.78 -12.10 -14.52
N ALA A 148 8.52 -11.01 -14.77
CA ALA A 148 9.93 -11.09 -15.13
C ALA A 148 10.76 -11.70 -13.99
N LEU A 149 10.52 -11.32 -12.74
CA LEU A 149 11.18 -11.90 -11.57
C LEU A 149 10.89 -13.40 -11.46
N ILE A 150 9.62 -13.81 -11.58
CA ILE A 150 9.21 -15.21 -11.47
C ILE A 150 9.90 -16.07 -12.55
N ALA A 151 9.91 -15.60 -13.80
CA ALA A 151 10.54 -16.33 -14.90
C ALA A 151 12.08 -16.41 -14.77
N THR A 152 12.73 -15.33 -14.31
CA THR A 152 14.20 -15.27 -14.23
C THR A 152 14.75 -16.02 -13.03
N ILE A 153 14.09 -15.92 -11.88
CA ILE A 153 14.53 -16.56 -10.63
C ILE A 153 13.97 -17.99 -10.49
N GLY A 154 12.88 -18.31 -11.19
CA GLY A 154 12.27 -19.64 -11.17
C GLY A 154 11.50 -19.93 -9.89
N ILE A 155 10.90 -18.90 -9.29
CA ILE A 155 10.29 -18.98 -7.95
C ILE A 155 9.25 -20.12 -7.89
N PRO A 156 9.27 -20.98 -6.85
CA PRO A 156 8.33 -22.10 -6.74
C PRO A 156 6.86 -21.64 -6.79
N PRO A 157 5.95 -22.37 -7.46
CA PRO A 157 4.54 -21.96 -7.57
C PRO A 157 3.85 -21.71 -6.22
N LEU A 158 4.15 -22.54 -5.22
CA LEU A 158 3.61 -22.37 -3.87
C LEU A 158 4.13 -21.08 -3.20
N ALA A 159 5.39 -20.72 -3.41
CA ALA A 159 5.94 -19.47 -2.90
C ALA A 159 5.31 -18.26 -3.59
N VAL A 160 5.07 -18.32 -4.90
CA VAL A 160 4.34 -17.27 -5.63
C VAL A 160 2.93 -17.10 -5.05
N LEU A 161 2.19 -18.19 -4.86
CA LEU A 161 0.85 -18.15 -4.28
C LEU A 161 0.84 -17.56 -2.87
N LEU A 162 1.68 -18.09 -1.97
CA LEU A 162 1.74 -17.64 -0.57
C LEU A 162 2.29 -16.22 -0.45
N GLY A 163 3.40 -15.91 -1.10
CA GLY A 163 4.07 -14.62 -1.02
C GLY A 163 3.19 -13.48 -1.52
N THR A 164 2.57 -13.64 -2.70
CA THR A 164 1.67 -12.61 -3.25
C THR A 164 0.41 -12.43 -2.38
N THR A 165 -0.13 -13.52 -1.83
CA THR A 165 -1.28 -13.47 -0.90
C THR A 165 -0.91 -12.74 0.39
N LEU A 166 0.22 -13.09 1.01
CA LEU A 166 0.68 -12.49 2.25
C LEU A 166 1.00 -11.00 2.08
N VAL A 167 1.67 -10.61 0.98
CA VAL A 167 1.93 -9.20 0.66
C VAL A 167 0.62 -8.44 0.44
N GLY A 168 -0.37 -9.03 -0.25
CA GLY A 168 -1.67 -8.40 -0.45
C GLY A 168 -2.44 -8.20 0.86
N VAL A 169 -2.46 -9.23 1.72
CA VAL A 169 -3.07 -9.14 3.07
C VAL A 169 -2.36 -8.09 3.91
N ALA A 170 -1.03 -8.10 3.91
CA ALA A 170 -0.23 -7.11 4.61
C ALA A 170 -0.53 -5.70 4.08
N SER A 171 -0.68 -5.53 2.76
CA SER A 171 -1.02 -4.25 2.11
C SER A 171 -2.35 -3.67 2.59
N VAL A 172 -3.36 -4.49 2.75
CA VAL A 172 -4.65 -4.03 3.29
C VAL A 172 -4.51 -3.64 4.76
N PHE A 173 -3.80 -4.45 5.55
CA PHE A 173 -3.61 -4.20 6.97
C PHE A 173 -2.79 -2.93 7.24
N ASN A 174 -1.63 -2.79 6.62
CA ASN A 174 -0.70 -1.70 6.88
C ASN A 174 -1.18 -0.33 6.32
N HIS A 175 -2.14 -0.30 5.40
CA HIS A 175 -2.84 0.94 5.04
C HIS A 175 -4.04 1.28 5.94
N GLY A 176 -4.49 0.35 6.78
CA GLY A 176 -5.66 0.58 7.63
C GLY A 176 -5.51 1.84 8.49
N ASN A 177 -6.60 2.57 8.67
CA ASN A 177 -6.64 3.68 9.62
C ASN A 177 -6.85 3.15 11.06
N VAL A 178 -6.24 2.02 11.40
CA VAL A 178 -6.47 1.31 12.66
C VAL A 178 -5.57 1.84 13.77
N ALA A 179 -6.15 2.13 14.94
CA ALA A 179 -5.40 2.46 16.14
C ALA A 179 -4.93 1.19 16.88
N LEU A 180 -3.65 0.87 16.76
CA LEU A 180 -3.03 -0.18 17.59
C LEU A 180 -2.61 0.38 18.95
N PRO A 181 -2.79 -0.37 20.06
CA PRO A 181 -2.15 -0.03 21.33
C PRO A 181 -0.63 0.08 21.16
N SER A 182 -0.01 1.10 21.75
CA SER A 182 1.41 1.41 21.49
C SER A 182 2.37 0.26 21.82
N VAL A 183 2.06 -0.56 22.83
CA VAL A 183 2.84 -1.76 23.17
C VAL A 183 2.75 -2.81 22.06
N ALA A 184 1.54 -3.07 21.55
CA ALA A 184 1.32 -4.03 20.48
C ALA A 184 2.02 -3.58 19.20
N ASP A 185 1.88 -2.32 18.81
CA ASP A 185 2.56 -1.75 17.63
C ASP A 185 4.08 -1.91 17.72
N ARG A 186 4.69 -1.58 18.87
CA ARG A 186 6.14 -1.74 19.07
C ARG A 186 6.63 -3.18 18.91
N LEU A 187 5.87 -4.16 19.40
CA LEU A 187 6.22 -5.58 19.29
C LEU A 187 6.02 -6.08 17.85
N LEU A 188 4.88 -5.74 17.24
CA LEU A 188 4.51 -6.18 15.89
C LEU A 188 5.48 -5.67 14.84
N ARG A 189 6.01 -4.45 14.98
CA ARG A 189 7.03 -3.89 14.07
C ARG A 189 8.33 -4.69 14.00
N GLY A 190 8.56 -5.66 14.89
CA GLY A 190 9.67 -6.61 14.78
C GLY A 190 9.45 -7.71 13.72
N LEU A 191 8.18 -8.02 13.42
CA LEU A 191 7.79 -9.14 12.57
C LEU A 191 7.03 -8.70 11.31
N LEU A 192 6.14 -7.72 11.41
CA LEU A 192 5.30 -7.27 10.29
C LEU A 192 5.22 -5.73 10.24
N VAL A 193 4.90 -5.21 9.06
CA VAL A 193 4.69 -3.77 8.88
C VAL A 193 3.32 -3.39 9.45
N THR A 194 3.29 -2.46 10.40
CA THR A 194 2.06 -2.02 11.08
C THR A 194 1.44 -0.79 10.40
N PRO A 195 0.15 -0.49 10.67
CA PRO A 195 -0.50 0.71 10.18
C PRO A 195 0.26 2.01 10.47
N ASP A 196 0.70 2.18 11.72
CA ASP A 196 1.44 3.38 12.11
C ASP A 196 2.82 3.43 11.40
N MET A 197 3.50 2.28 11.21
CA MET A 197 4.77 2.25 10.47
C MET A 197 4.60 2.73 9.02
N HIS A 198 3.63 2.15 8.32
CA HIS A 198 3.41 2.46 6.90
C HIS A 198 2.77 3.83 6.70
N ARG A 199 1.99 4.35 7.64
CA ARG A 199 1.43 5.71 7.51
C ARG A 199 2.50 6.79 7.40
N ILE A 200 3.66 6.61 8.04
CA ILE A 200 4.80 7.55 7.93
C ILE A 200 5.26 7.67 6.48
N HIS A 201 5.25 6.56 5.74
CA HIS A 201 5.59 6.52 4.32
C HIS A 201 4.61 7.32 3.45
N HIS A 202 3.35 7.47 3.90
CA HIS A 202 2.34 8.30 3.24
C HIS A 202 2.37 9.78 3.66
N SER A 203 3.37 10.19 4.45
CA SER A 203 3.52 11.59 4.83
C SER A 203 3.68 12.50 3.61
N ALA A 204 3.11 13.69 3.72
CA ALA A 204 3.34 14.78 2.79
C ALA A 204 4.78 15.31 2.81
N ASP A 205 5.53 15.02 3.88
CA ASP A 205 6.94 15.36 4.00
C ASP A 205 7.80 14.35 3.21
N VAL A 206 8.73 14.86 2.40
CA VAL A 206 9.58 14.03 1.53
C VAL A 206 10.57 13.17 2.32
N GLU A 207 11.06 13.64 3.48
CA GLU A 207 11.99 12.87 4.31
C GLU A 207 11.32 11.71 5.03
N GLU A 208 10.01 11.83 5.26
CA GLU A 208 9.17 10.79 5.86
C GLU A 208 8.64 9.81 4.82
N SER A 209 8.14 10.31 3.68
CA SER A 209 7.66 9.46 2.59
C SER A 209 8.78 8.66 1.92
N ALA A 210 10.04 9.10 2.05
CA ALA A 210 11.20 8.33 1.64
C ALA A 210 11.65 7.24 2.64
N ARG A 211 10.73 6.72 3.47
CA ARG A 211 10.97 5.72 4.54
C ARG A 211 9.91 4.62 4.53
N ASN A 212 10.18 3.52 5.24
CA ASN A 212 9.23 2.44 5.49
C ASN A 212 8.58 1.86 4.22
N TYR A 213 9.38 1.43 3.26
CA TYR A 213 8.91 0.90 1.97
C TYR A 213 8.42 -0.54 2.01
N ALA A 214 8.77 -1.30 3.06
CA ALA A 214 8.40 -2.71 3.13
C ALA A 214 6.88 -2.87 3.27
N MET A 215 6.36 -3.98 2.75
CA MET A 215 4.93 -4.32 2.83
C MET A 215 4.67 -5.46 3.81
N LEU A 216 5.41 -6.58 3.71
CA LEU A 216 5.23 -7.72 4.62
C LEU A 216 6.21 -7.65 5.80
N PHE A 217 7.51 -7.85 5.54
CA PHE A 217 8.52 -7.86 6.61
C PHE A 217 9.25 -6.53 6.73
N PRO A 218 9.29 -5.91 7.91
CA PRO A 218 9.94 -4.62 8.12
C PRO A 218 11.48 -4.75 8.19
N TRP A 219 12.02 -5.93 7.88
CA TRP A 219 13.43 -6.26 7.94
C TRP A 219 14.22 -5.57 6.83
N TRP A 220 13.62 -5.40 5.65
CA TRP A 220 14.25 -4.73 4.52
C TRP A 220 14.49 -3.24 4.82
N ASP A 221 13.51 -2.58 5.43
CA ASP A 221 13.68 -1.20 5.87
C ASP A 221 14.83 -1.03 6.87
N ARG A 222 15.04 -2.01 7.75
CA ARG A 222 16.16 -1.98 8.70
C ARG A 222 17.48 -2.28 8.01
N LEU A 223 17.51 -3.31 7.16
CA LEU A 223 18.70 -3.74 6.43
C LEU A 223 19.24 -2.62 5.54
N PHE A 224 18.36 -1.89 4.87
CA PHE A 224 18.73 -0.83 3.93
C PHE A 224 18.62 0.59 4.50
N GLY A 225 18.42 0.73 5.81
CA GLY A 225 18.43 2.04 6.49
C GLY A 225 17.27 2.98 6.13
N THR A 226 16.15 2.45 5.67
CA THR A 226 14.92 3.21 5.36
C THR A 226 13.87 3.14 6.47
N TYR A 227 14.14 2.42 7.56
CA TYR A 227 13.24 2.35 8.72
C TYR A 227 13.14 3.68 9.44
N ARG A 228 11.90 4.15 9.65
CA ARG A 228 11.56 5.29 10.48
C ARG A 228 10.53 4.88 11.53
N ARG A 229 10.88 5.10 12.79
CA ARG A 229 10.05 4.67 13.93
C ARG A 229 8.82 5.57 14.11
N GLU A 230 9.05 6.88 14.18
CA GLU A 230 8.04 7.90 14.46
C GLU A 230 8.08 9.01 13.40
N PRO A 231 6.95 9.65 13.10
CA PRO A 231 6.91 10.86 12.32
C PRO A 231 7.36 12.09 13.13
N LEU A 232 7.80 13.14 12.46
CA LEU A 232 8.31 14.42 12.98
C LEU A 232 7.31 15.10 13.92
N LEU A 233 6.03 15.12 13.53
CA LEU A 233 4.95 15.82 14.25
C LEU A 233 4.02 14.87 15.00
N GLY A 234 4.34 13.58 15.06
CA GLY A 234 3.40 12.56 15.57
C GLY A 234 2.30 12.19 14.56
N HIS A 235 1.68 11.02 14.75
CA HIS A 235 0.74 10.46 13.78
C HIS A 235 -0.53 11.30 13.55
N GLU A 236 -0.94 12.11 14.54
CA GLU A 236 -2.15 12.93 14.42
C GLU A 236 -1.92 14.19 13.57
N GLN A 237 -0.78 14.86 13.79
CA GLN A 237 -0.46 16.16 13.18
C GLN A 237 0.31 16.04 11.86
N MET A 238 0.90 14.87 11.57
CA MET A 238 1.52 14.61 10.27
C MET A 238 0.51 14.80 9.14
N ALA A 239 0.89 15.59 8.14
CA ALA A 239 0.08 15.79 6.95
C ALA A 239 0.19 14.58 6.01
N LEU A 240 -0.92 14.20 5.38
CA LEU A 240 -0.97 13.18 4.33
C LEU A 240 -1.25 13.84 2.98
N GLY A 241 -1.14 13.06 1.90
CA GLY A 241 -1.34 13.55 0.55
C GLY A 241 -0.08 14.20 -0.05
N ILE A 242 -0.15 14.56 -1.32
CA ILE A 242 0.95 15.19 -2.07
C ILE A 242 0.72 16.69 -2.26
N ALA A 243 1.76 17.43 -2.64
CA ALA A 243 1.66 18.88 -2.88
C ALA A 243 0.66 19.22 -4.00
N GLU A 244 0.55 18.34 -4.99
CA GLU A 244 -0.28 18.49 -6.19
C GLU A 244 -1.77 18.21 -5.94
N ALA A 245 -2.13 17.60 -4.81
CA ALA A 245 -3.50 17.22 -4.46
C ALA A 245 -3.73 17.38 -2.96
N ARG A 246 -4.29 18.53 -2.56
CA ARG A 246 -4.52 18.90 -1.16
C ARG A 246 -6.00 18.98 -0.77
N ASN A 247 -6.90 18.95 -1.75
CA ASN A 247 -8.34 19.07 -1.52
C ASN A 247 -9.10 17.85 -2.06
N ALA A 248 -10.26 17.55 -1.48
CA ALA A 248 -11.14 16.46 -1.94
C ALA A 248 -11.51 16.60 -3.43
N SER A 249 -11.61 17.84 -3.94
CA SER A 249 -11.89 18.11 -5.34
C SER A 249 -10.73 17.73 -6.26
N ASP A 250 -9.51 17.56 -5.77
CA ASP A 250 -8.31 17.22 -6.55
C ASP A 250 -8.13 15.72 -6.75
N VAL A 251 -8.76 14.91 -5.91
CA VAL A 251 -8.64 13.45 -5.85
C VAL A 251 -9.84 12.71 -6.44
N THR A 252 -10.53 13.33 -7.40
CA THR A 252 -11.58 12.65 -8.17
C THR A 252 -10.97 11.65 -9.15
N MET A 253 -11.67 10.56 -9.45
CA MET A 253 -11.18 9.50 -10.35
C MET A 253 -10.58 10.06 -11.65
N TRP A 254 -11.27 10.99 -12.31
CA TRP A 254 -10.78 11.59 -13.55
C TRP A 254 -9.50 12.41 -13.36
N LYS A 255 -9.41 13.22 -12.30
CA LYS A 255 -8.21 14.00 -12.01
C LYS A 255 -7.03 13.08 -11.68
N LEU A 256 -7.26 11.98 -10.97
CA LEU A 256 -6.23 10.99 -10.66
C LEU A 256 -5.70 10.30 -11.92
N LEU A 257 -6.56 9.93 -12.88
CA LEU A 257 -6.13 9.33 -14.15
C LEU A 257 -5.27 10.27 -15.00
N VAL A 258 -5.54 11.58 -14.95
CA VAL A 258 -4.81 12.58 -15.74
C VAL A 258 -3.56 13.11 -15.02
N LEU A 259 -3.52 13.02 -13.68
CA LEU A 259 -2.44 13.55 -12.84
C LEU A 259 -1.02 13.16 -13.33
N PRO A 260 -0.73 11.90 -13.68
CA PRO A 260 0.60 11.50 -14.14
C PRO A 260 1.05 12.20 -15.41
N PHE A 261 0.13 12.76 -16.20
CA PHE A 261 0.42 13.38 -17.49
C PHE A 261 0.47 14.91 -17.41
N ARG A 262 0.12 15.49 -16.25
CA ARG A 262 0.29 16.92 -16.02
C ARG A 262 1.78 17.27 -15.99
N ARG A 263 2.14 18.47 -16.45
CA ARG A 263 3.49 18.98 -16.25
C ARG A 263 3.68 19.17 -14.75
N ALA A 264 4.80 18.71 -14.21
CA ALA A 264 5.18 19.06 -12.84
C ALA A 264 5.19 20.60 -12.76
N PRO A 265 4.60 21.20 -11.72
CA PRO A 265 4.84 22.61 -11.47
C PRO A 265 6.37 22.83 -11.42
N ALA A 266 6.83 23.97 -11.94
CA ALA A 266 8.24 24.32 -11.83
C ALA A 266 8.66 24.17 -10.35
N PRO A 267 9.84 23.60 -10.06
CA PRO A 267 10.27 23.45 -8.67
C PRO A 267 10.18 24.81 -8.00
N VAL A 268 9.39 24.91 -6.94
CA VAL A 268 9.43 26.05 -6.05
C VAL A 268 10.85 26.05 -5.49
N LEU A 269 11.69 26.98 -5.97
CA LEU A 269 13.06 27.14 -5.49
C LEU A 269 13.03 27.11 -3.95
N ALA A 270 13.86 26.24 -3.39
CA ALA A 270 14.02 26.06 -1.94
C ALA A 270 14.11 27.44 -1.26
N GLY A 271 13.10 27.78 -0.45
CA GLY A 271 12.99 29.11 0.14
C GLY A 271 11.61 29.46 0.69
N VAL A 272 10.56 28.73 0.33
CA VAL A 272 9.25 28.89 0.97
C VAL A 272 9.15 27.86 2.10
N GLN A 273 9.39 28.33 3.33
CA GLN A 273 8.97 27.65 4.55
C GLN A 273 7.52 27.16 4.38
N PRO A 274 7.14 25.95 4.84
CA PRO A 274 5.74 25.58 4.85
C PRO A 274 4.99 26.67 5.59
N SER A 275 4.02 27.30 4.93
CA SER A 275 3.20 28.32 5.56
C SER A 275 2.69 27.72 6.87
N SER A 276 2.91 28.42 7.98
CA SER A 276 2.43 28.07 9.32
C SER A 276 0.90 27.98 9.44
N GLN A 277 0.20 27.89 8.31
CA GLN A 277 -1.19 27.49 8.25
C GLN A 277 -1.25 25.96 8.26
N VAL A 278 -1.05 25.42 9.46
CA VAL A 278 -1.85 24.28 9.90
C VAL A 278 -3.29 24.70 9.62
N VAL A 279 -3.89 24.17 8.55
CA VAL A 279 -5.33 24.29 8.36
C VAL A 279 -5.91 23.58 9.58
N PRO A 280 -6.60 24.26 10.51
CA PRO A 280 -7.18 23.59 11.64
C PRO A 280 -8.18 22.55 11.10
N PRO A 281 -8.36 21.41 11.81
CA PRO A 281 -9.39 20.46 11.43
C PRO A 281 -10.70 21.22 11.23
N VAL A 282 -11.41 20.89 10.14
CA VAL A 282 -12.74 21.44 9.84
C VAL A 282 -13.58 21.29 11.12
N ARG A 283 -13.93 22.42 11.76
CA ARG A 283 -14.81 22.39 12.93
C ARG A 283 -16.14 21.81 12.48
N VAL A 284 -16.41 20.57 12.87
CA VAL A 284 -17.75 20.03 12.86
C VAL A 284 -18.59 20.93 13.78
N PRO A 285 -19.73 21.48 13.33
CA PRO A 285 -20.59 22.25 14.21
C PRO A 285 -21.03 21.34 15.36
N THR A 286 -20.54 21.58 16.56
CA THR A 286 -21.11 21.02 17.77
C THR A 286 -22.52 21.57 17.89
N LEU A 287 -23.51 20.76 17.52
CA LEU A 287 -24.88 20.96 17.96
C LEU A 287 -24.85 20.89 19.49
N CYS A 288 -24.94 22.05 20.11
CA CYS A 288 -25.12 22.23 21.54
C CYS A 288 -26.42 21.53 21.96
N PRO A 289 -26.42 20.58 22.92
CA PRO A 289 -27.62 20.28 23.66
C PRO A 289 -27.77 21.34 24.75
N LYS A 290 -28.89 22.06 24.72
CA LYS A 290 -29.38 22.87 25.83
C LYS A 290 -29.82 21.95 26.97
N GLU A 291 -29.07 21.85 28.06
CA GLU A 291 -29.55 21.44 29.40
C GLU A 291 -28.51 21.95 30.42
N GLU A 292 -28.79 22.43 31.63
CA GLU A 292 -29.98 22.90 32.33
C GLU A 292 -29.40 23.79 33.45
N VAL A 293 -30.12 24.85 33.78
CA VAL A 293 -29.92 25.64 35.01
C VAL A 293 -30.10 24.71 36.18
N TRP A 294 -29.19 24.67 37.17
CA TRP A 294 -29.51 24.68 38.61
C TRP A 294 -28.28 25.07 39.43
N LEU A 295 -28.56 25.82 40.50
CA LEU A 295 -27.69 26.18 41.63
C LEU A 295 -27.16 24.95 42.36
#